data_AF-A0A949CC29-F1
#
_entry.id   AF-A0A949CC29-F1
#
_cell.length_a   1.000
_cell.length_b   1.000
_cell.length_c   1.000
_cell.angle_alpha   90.00
_cell.angle_beta   90.00
_cell.angle_gamma   90.00
#
_symmetry.space_group_name_H-M   'P 1'
#
loop_
_entity.id
_entity.type
_entity.pdbx_description
1 polymer ?
#
loop_
_entity_poly.entity_id
_entity_poly.type
_entity_poly.pdbx_seq_one_letter_code
_entity_poly.pdbx_strand_id
1 'polypeptide(L)'
;LIRAVGSLAGVIAGAWLASIFYIDAFELAENLFFGYDTLGRAVTFIILFTIINRLVCFGFSLLDKTYNIISIIPFLKTINRLGGAVFGFLEGGIVVGLALYIAANNFLVGSLISKLLESSKVAPFLLGFIDAIKPLLPGMLEKLKELM
;
A
#
# COMPACT_ATOMS: atom_id res chain seq x y z
N LEU A 1 3.98 18.23 9.58
CA LEU A 1 3.42 17.30 8.56
C LEU A 1 3.91 17.60 7.13
N ILE A 2 3.94 18.86 6.66
CA ILE A 2 4.54 19.24 5.35
C ILE A 2 6.03 18.84 5.26
N ARG A 3 6.78 19.05 6.34
CA ARG A 3 8.17 18.57 6.46
C ARG A 3 8.30 17.03 6.40
N ALA A 4 7.26 16.30 6.84
CA ALA A 4 7.23 14.82 6.83
C ALA A 4 6.83 14.26 5.45
N VAL A 5 5.99 14.98 4.71
CA VAL A 5 5.59 14.61 3.34
C VAL A 5 6.67 15.02 2.33
N GLY A 6 7.31 16.17 2.52
CA GLY A 6 8.50 16.58 1.76
C GLY A 6 9.70 15.66 2.03
N SER A 7 9.88 15.19 3.26
CA SER A 7 10.88 14.15 3.56
C SER A 7 10.51 12.81 2.94
N LEU A 8 9.25 12.39 2.95
CA LEU A 8 8.81 11.15 2.29
C LEU A 8 8.97 11.23 0.76
N ALA A 9 8.62 12.35 0.14
CA ALA A 9 8.83 12.57 -1.29
C ALA A 9 10.32 12.66 -1.65
N GLY A 10 11.14 13.31 -0.83
CA GLY A 10 12.60 13.34 -0.96
C GLY A 10 13.22 11.96 -0.83
N VAL A 11 12.71 11.13 0.08
CA VAL A 11 13.14 9.74 0.26
C VAL A 11 12.71 8.88 -0.94
N ILE A 12 11.47 9.00 -1.43
CA ILE A 12 11.00 8.20 -2.57
C ILE A 12 11.69 8.62 -3.87
N ALA A 13 11.74 9.93 -4.17
CA ALA A 13 12.42 10.45 -5.36
C ALA A 13 13.94 10.24 -5.29
N GLY A 14 14.53 10.42 -4.11
CA GLY A 14 15.94 10.15 -3.85
C GLY A 14 16.29 8.68 -4.04
N ALA A 15 15.46 7.76 -3.53
CA ALA A 15 15.67 6.33 -3.69
C ALA A 15 15.50 5.90 -5.16
N TRP A 16 14.51 6.44 -5.86
CA TRP A 16 14.27 6.12 -7.26
C TRP A 16 15.39 6.64 -8.16
N LEU A 17 15.77 7.92 -8.04
CA LEU A 17 16.85 8.51 -8.83
C LEU A 17 18.19 7.87 -8.48
N ALA A 18 18.48 7.61 -7.19
CA ALA A 18 19.70 6.90 -6.81
C ALA A 18 19.75 5.48 -7.39
N SER A 19 18.62 4.76 -7.44
CA SER A 19 18.57 3.42 -8.03
C SER A 19 18.84 3.40 -9.55
N ILE A 20 18.55 4.50 -10.25
CA ILE A 20 18.85 4.62 -11.68
C ILE A 20 20.32 5.03 -11.89
N PHE A 21 20.82 6.00 -11.12
CA PHE A 21 22.11 6.65 -11.38
C PHE A 21 23.29 6.09 -10.56
N TYR A 22 23.07 5.16 -9.61
CA TYR A 22 24.17 4.67 -8.76
C TYR A 22 25.22 3.86 -9.53
N ILE A 23 24.83 3.20 -10.62
CA ILE A 23 25.75 2.39 -11.45
C ILE A 23 26.71 3.33 -12.18
N ASP A 24 26.17 4.31 -12.92
CA ASP A 24 26.97 5.31 -13.62
C ASP A 24 27.87 6.10 -12.67
N ALA A 25 27.35 6.45 -11.49
CA ALA A 25 28.14 7.14 -10.46
C ALA A 25 29.21 6.25 -9.82
N PHE A 26 28.98 4.94 -9.75
CA PHE A 26 29.94 3.98 -9.22
C PHE A 26 31.09 3.75 -10.20
N GLU A 27 30.83 3.66 -11.50
CA GLU A 27 31.88 3.54 -12.52
C GLU A 27 32.87 4.72 -12.46
N LEU A 28 32.37 5.94 -12.19
CA LEU A 28 33.22 7.13 -12.00
C LEU A 28 34.06 7.07 -10.71
N ALA A 29 33.64 6.29 -9.72
CA ALA A 29 34.27 6.16 -8.41
C ALA A 29 34.95 4.79 -8.20
N GLU A 30 34.95 3.90 -9.20
CA GLU A 30 35.40 2.51 -9.09
C GLU A 30 36.85 2.42 -8.61
N ASN A 31 37.70 3.35 -9.09
CA ASN A 31 39.10 3.47 -8.70
C ASN A 31 39.33 3.79 -7.21
N LEU A 32 38.32 4.32 -6.51
CA LEU A 32 38.41 4.61 -5.07
C LEU A 32 38.12 3.38 -4.19
N PHE A 33 37.47 2.34 -4.72
CA PHE A 33 36.99 1.21 -3.93
C PHE A 33 37.93 0.00 -3.93
N PHE A 34 39.14 0.14 -4.50
CA PHE A 34 40.24 -0.84 -4.42
C PHE A 34 39.82 -2.31 -4.67
N GLY A 35 38.89 -2.54 -5.61
CA GLY A 35 38.41 -3.87 -6.00
C GLY A 35 37.21 -4.42 -5.21
N TYR A 36 36.67 -3.69 -4.22
CA TYR A 36 35.47 -4.09 -3.49
C TYR A 36 34.18 -3.57 -4.17
N ASP A 37 33.85 -4.14 -5.34
CA ASP A 37 32.73 -3.70 -6.21
C ASP A 37 31.37 -3.66 -5.48
N THR A 38 31.00 -4.74 -4.78
CA THR A 38 29.71 -4.81 -4.06
C THR A 38 29.59 -3.78 -2.94
N LEU A 39 30.65 -3.59 -2.16
CA LEU A 39 30.66 -2.61 -1.08
C LEU A 39 30.69 -1.18 -1.64
N GLY A 40 31.45 -0.96 -2.71
CA GLY A 40 31.53 0.34 -3.36
C GLY A 40 30.21 0.78 -3.98
N ARG A 41 29.47 -0.13 -4.64
CA ARG A 41 28.12 0.17 -5.16
C ARG A 41 27.14 0.55 -4.05
N ALA A 42 27.17 -0.15 -2.92
CA ALA A 42 26.33 0.16 -1.78
C ALA A 42 26.68 1.53 -1.17
N VAL A 43 27.97 1.83 -1.02
CA VAL A 43 28.45 3.12 -0.51
C VAL A 43 28.08 4.25 -1.48
N THR A 44 28.30 4.06 -2.78
CA THR A 44 27.93 5.05 -3.81
C THR A 44 26.43 5.30 -3.82
N PHE A 45 25.59 4.26 -3.73
CA PHE A 45 24.14 4.42 -3.62
C PHE A 45 23.76 5.27 -2.40
N ILE A 46 24.34 5.01 -1.22
CA ILE A 46 24.05 5.78 0.01
C ILE A 46 24.46 7.25 -0.15
N ILE A 47 25.64 7.50 -0.76
CA ILE A 47 26.14 8.85 -1.01
C ILE A 47 25.21 9.58 -1.99
N LEU A 48 24.88 8.95 -3.13
CA LEU A 48 24.01 9.55 -4.15
C LEU A 48 22.62 9.84 -3.60
N PHE A 49 22.03 8.86 -2.89
CA PHE A 49 20.75 8.99 -2.21
C PHE A 49 20.76 10.19 -1.26
N THR A 50 21.81 10.33 -0.45
CA THR A 50 21.95 11.44 0.50
C THR A 50 22.02 12.79 -0.20
N ILE A 51 22.79 12.89 -1.29
CA ILE A 51 22.93 14.13 -2.07
C ILE A 51 21.60 14.50 -2.73
N ILE A 52 20.97 13.56 -3.44
CA ILE A 52 19.71 13.81 -4.15
C ILE A 52 18.60 14.16 -3.16
N ASN A 53 18.46 13.40 -2.08
CA ASN A 53 17.46 13.67 -1.04
C ASN A 53 17.66 15.08 -0.43
N ARG A 54 18.91 15.48 -0.19
CA ARG A 54 19.23 16.83 0.31
C ARG A 54 18.90 17.93 -0.71
N LEU A 55 19.16 17.70 -2.00
CA LEU A 55 18.81 18.63 -3.08
C LEU A 55 17.30 18.78 -3.24
N VAL A 56 16.54 17.69 -3.19
CA VAL A 56 15.08 17.70 -3.27
C VAL A 56 14.50 18.47 -2.08
N CYS A 57 14.95 18.18 -0.85
CA CYS A 57 14.53 18.90 0.35
C CYS A 57 14.90 20.40 0.29
N PHE A 58 16.06 20.73 -0.26
CA PHE A 58 16.51 22.11 -0.45
C PHE A 58 15.67 22.85 -1.50
N GLY A 59 15.31 22.19 -2.61
CA GLY A 59 14.41 22.72 -3.63
C GLY A 59 13.02 23.03 -3.06
N PHE A 60 12.46 22.13 -2.26
CA PHE A 60 11.21 22.39 -1.53
C PHE A 60 11.35 23.54 -0.53
N SER A 61 12.48 23.65 0.16
CA SER A 61 12.76 24.74 1.10
C SER A 61 12.91 26.11 0.43
N LEU A 62 13.35 26.17 -0.83
CA LEU A 62 13.46 27.38 -1.62
C LEU A 62 12.07 27.88 -2.10
N LEU A 63 11.18 26.95 -2.42
CA LEU A 63 9.80 27.23 -2.83
C LEU A 63 8.93 27.72 -1.65
N ASP A 64 9.25 27.30 -0.43
CA ASP A 64 8.54 27.69 0.81
C ASP A 64 8.61 29.20 1.10
N LYS A 65 9.63 29.90 0.58
CA LYS A 65 9.82 31.34 0.86
C LYS A 65 8.92 32.25 0.03
N THR A 66 8.23 31.73 -0.99
CA THR A 66 7.40 32.53 -1.90
C THR A 66 5.89 32.35 -1.71
N TYR A 67 5.39 31.33 -1.00
CA TYR A 67 3.98 30.99 -1.19
C TYR A 67 3.26 30.32 -0.01
N ASN A 68 2.36 31.11 0.59
CA ASN A 68 1.10 30.74 1.25
C ASN A 68 0.14 29.86 0.36
N ILE A 69 0.64 29.18 -0.69
CA ILE A 69 -0.15 28.52 -1.75
C ILE A 69 -0.08 26.99 -1.72
N ILE A 70 0.71 26.38 -0.84
CA ILE A 70 0.78 24.90 -0.69
C ILE A 70 -0.48 24.31 0.02
N SER A 71 -1.57 25.09 0.13
CA SER A 71 -2.92 24.60 0.45
C SER A 71 -3.58 23.82 -0.72
N ILE A 72 -2.96 23.78 -1.91
CA ILE A 72 -3.58 23.33 -3.17
C ILE A 72 -2.82 22.13 -3.79
N ILE A 73 -2.65 21.01 -3.08
CA ILE A 73 -2.42 19.73 -3.79
C ILE A 73 -3.51 18.72 -3.41
N PRO A 74 -4.70 18.84 -4.05
CA PRO A 74 -5.88 18.03 -3.73
C PRO A 74 -5.74 16.52 -4.04
N PHE A 75 -4.78 16.11 -4.88
CA PHE A 75 -4.69 14.74 -5.42
C PHE A 75 -4.09 13.70 -4.45
N LEU A 76 -3.14 14.06 -3.59
CA LEU A 76 -2.52 13.11 -2.65
C LEU A 76 -3.47 12.71 -1.50
N LYS A 77 -4.28 13.66 -1.03
CA LYS A 77 -5.38 13.39 -0.10
C LYS A 77 -6.42 12.46 -0.74
N THR A 78 -6.63 12.60 -2.04
CA THR A 78 -7.57 11.78 -2.82
C THR A 78 -7.04 10.37 -3.02
N ILE A 79 -5.75 10.17 -3.33
CA ILE A 79 -5.14 8.83 -3.44
C ILE A 79 -5.12 8.10 -2.09
N ASN A 80 -4.76 8.77 -0.99
CA ASN A 80 -4.79 8.13 0.33
C ASN A 80 -6.23 7.77 0.76
N ARG A 81 -7.19 8.64 0.43
CA ARG A 81 -8.62 8.38 0.71
C ARG A 81 -9.20 7.32 -0.22
N LEU A 82 -8.76 7.23 -1.48
CA LEU A 82 -9.13 6.18 -2.43
C LEU A 82 -8.49 4.85 -2.03
N GLY A 83 -7.22 4.83 -1.63
CA GLY A 83 -6.56 3.65 -1.09
C GLY A 83 -7.30 3.15 0.15
N GLY A 84 -7.54 4.02 1.13
CA GLY A 84 -8.35 3.68 2.30
C GLY A 84 -9.77 3.23 1.96
N ALA A 85 -10.41 3.82 0.94
CA ALA A 85 -11.73 3.39 0.47
C ALA A 85 -11.69 2.03 -0.21
N VAL A 86 -10.67 1.73 -1.01
CA VAL A 86 -10.49 0.42 -1.66
C VAL A 86 -10.21 -0.63 -0.60
N PHE A 87 -9.25 -0.41 0.29
CA PHE A 87 -8.95 -1.36 1.36
C PHE A 87 -10.13 -1.55 2.31
N GLY A 88 -10.81 -0.47 2.71
CA GLY A 88 -12.01 -0.54 3.55
C GLY A 88 -13.19 -1.21 2.84
N PHE A 89 -13.31 -1.07 1.52
CA PHE A 89 -14.33 -1.78 0.73
C PHE A 89 -14.03 -3.28 0.65
N LEU A 90 -12.77 -3.65 0.42
CA LEU A 90 -12.34 -5.05 0.44
C LEU A 90 -12.58 -5.64 1.84
N GLU A 91 -12.03 -5.03 2.89
CA GLU A 91 -12.19 -5.49 4.27
C GLU A 91 -13.67 -5.57 4.69
N GLY A 92 -14.45 -4.52 4.42
CA GLY A 92 -15.88 -4.50 4.71
C GLY A 92 -16.66 -5.57 3.96
N GLY A 93 -16.35 -5.79 2.67
CA GLY A 93 -16.95 -6.85 1.87
C GLY A 93 -16.68 -8.24 2.44
N ILE A 94 -15.46 -8.46 2.94
CA ILE A 94 -15.05 -9.71 3.60
C ILE A 94 -15.79 -9.90 4.92
N VAL A 95 -15.82 -8.87 5.78
CA VAL A 95 -16.48 -8.95 7.08
C VAL A 95 -17.97 -9.22 6.92
N VAL A 96 -18.64 -8.50 6.01
CA VAL A 96 -20.06 -8.68 5.75
C VAL A 96 -20.33 -10.02 5.06
N GLY A 97 -19.52 -10.41 4.07
CA GLY A 97 -19.61 -11.71 3.41
C GLY A 97 -19.48 -12.87 4.40
N LEU A 98 -18.59 -12.75 5.40
CA LEU A 98 -18.37 -13.76 6.42
C LEU A 98 -19.57 -13.84 7.37
N ALA A 99 -20.10 -12.68 7.78
CA ALA A 99 -21.31 -12.62 8.60
C ALA A 99 -22.51 -13.26 7.88
N LEU A 100 -22.67 -13.00 6.57
CA LEU A 100 -23.72 -13.62 5.75
C LEU A 100 -23.52 -15.12 5.60
N TYR A 101 -22.29 -15.57 5.35
CA TYR A 101 -21.96 -17.00 5.26
C TYR A 101 -22.30 -17.73 6.56
N ILE A 102 -21.91 -17.15 7.70
CA ILE A 102 -22.24 -17.71 9.03
C ILE A 102 -23.76 -17.73 9.25
N ALA A 103 -24.45 -16.64 8.95
CA ALA A 103 -25.88 -16.53 9.16
C ALA A 103 -26.71 -17.47 8.24
N ALA A 104 -26.24 -17.70 7.01
CA ALA A 104 -26.86 -18.63 6.07
C ALA A 104 -26.71 -20.09 6.50
N ASN A 105 -25.57 -20.43 7.10
CA ASN A 105 -25.22 -21.79 7.48
C ASN A 105 -25.61 -22.15 8.92
N ASN A 106 -26.13 -21.21 9.71
CA ASN A 106 -26.58 -21.45 11.08
C ASN A 106 -27.91 -22.23 11.11
N PHE A 107 -27.99 -23.26 11.96
CA PHE A 107 -29.16 -24.14 12.10
C PHE A 107 -30.48 -23.40 12.46
N LEU A 108 -30.41 -22.26 13.16
CA LEU A 108 -31.62 -21.57 13.67
C LEU A 108 -32.29 -20.64 12.65
N VAL A 109 -31.53 -20.01 11.76
CA VAL A 109 -32.03 -18.95 10.85
C VAL A 109 -31.63 -19.20 9.39
N GLY A 110 -30.85 -20.24 9.13
CA GLY A 110 -30.26 -20.52 7.82
C GLY A 110 -31.28 -20.71 6.71
N SER A 111 -32.43 -21.33 6.96
CA SER A 111 -33.46 -21.55 5.92
C SER A 111 -34.15 -20.26 5.47
N LEU A 112 -34.36 -19.31 6.38
CA LEU A 112 -34.95 -18.00 6.08
C LEU A 112 -33.92 -17.09 5.40
N ILE A 113 -32.69 -17.06 5.93
CA ILE A 113 -31.61 -16.23 5.40
C ILE A 113 -31.17 -16.73 4.02
N SER A 114 -31.05 -18.04 3.80
CA SER A 114 -30.74 -18.62 2.49
C SER A 114 -31.76 -18.22 1.43
N LYS A 115 -33.06 -18.26 1.75
CA LYS A 115 -34.13 -17.83 0.83
C LYS A 115 -34.09 -16.32 0.53
N LEU A 116 -33.69 -15.49 1.52
CA LEU A 116 -33.46 -14.06 1.32
C LEU A 116 -32.18 -13.78 0.51
N LEU A 117 -31.15 -14.62 0.64
CA LEU A 117 -29.91 -14.51 -0.12
C LEU A 117 -30.12 -14.89 -1.59
N GLU A 118 -30.89 -15.94 -1.87
CA GLU A 118 -31.25 -16.38 -3.23
C GLU A 118 -32.03 -15.31 -4.02
N SER A 119 -32.82 -14.49 -3.32
CA SER A 119 -33.58 -13.39 -3.93
C SER A 119 -32.78 -12.07 -4.03
N SER A 120 -31.59 -12.01 -3.43
CA SER A 120 -30.77 -10.80 -3.39
C SER A 120 -29.70 -10.78 -4.48
N LYS A 121 -29.60 -9.67 -5.21
CA LYS A 121 -28.52 -9.44 -6.20
C LYS A 121 -27.18 -9.08 -5.55
N VAL A 122 -27.20 -8.60 -4.30
CA VAL A 122 -26.01 -8.11 -3.58
C VAL A 122 -25.35 -9.23 -2.78
N ALA A 123 -26.14 -10.21 -2.34
CA ALA A 123 -25.67 -11.33 -1.55
C ALA A 123 -24.60 -12.19 -2.27
N PRO A 124 -24.79 -12.62 -3.53
CA PRO A 124 -23.76 -13.36 -4.26
C PRO A 124 -22.46 -12.57 -4.43
N PHE A 125 -22.57 -11.24 -4.62
CA PHE A 125 -21.40 -10.37 -4.74
C PHE A 125 -20.58 -10.32 -3.44
N LEU A 126 -21.25 -10.24 -2.28
CA LEU A 126 -20.58 -10.25 -0.98
C LEU A 126 -19.97 -11.61 -0.63
N LEU A 127 -20.66 -12.70 -0.97
CA LEU A 127 -20.12 -14.06 -0.80
C LEU A 127 -18.91 -14.31 -1.71
N GLY A 128 -18.83 -13.65 -2.87
CA GLY A 128 -17.66 -13.70 -3.76
C GLY A 128 -16.36 -13.24 -3.09
N PHE A 129 -16.40 -12.32 -2.12
CA PHE A 129 -15.21 -11.95 -1.34
C PHE A 129 -14.69 -13.10 -0.48
N ILE A 130 -15.58 -13.96 0.01
CA ILE A 130 -15.21 -15.14 0.80
C ILE A 130 -14.57 -16.20 -0.10
N ASP A 131 -15.14 -16.44 -1.28
CA ASP A 131 -14.56 -17.36 -2.26
C ASP A 131 -13.17 -16.92 -2.73
N ALA A 132 -12.95 -15.60 -2.88
CA ALA A 132 -11.65 -15.03 -3.23
C ALA A 132 -10.56 -15.28 -2.17
N ILE A 133 -10.94 -15.37 -0.88
CA ILE A 133 -10.02 -15.50 0.24
C ILE A 133 -9.93 -16.94 0.74
N LYS A 134 -10.88 -17.79 0.37
CA LYS A 134 -10.89 -19.22 0.67
C LYS A 134 -9.56 -19.94 0.40
N PRO A 135 -8.80 -19.67 -0.69
CA PRO A 135 -7.48 -20.29 -0.91
C PRO A 135 -6.42 -19.84 0.10
N LEU A 136 -6.58 -18.64 0.68
CA LEU A 136 -5.67 -18.04 1.64
C LEU A 136 -5.95 -18.49 3.09
N LEU A 137 -7.19 -18.94 3.36
CA LEU A 137 -7.64 -19.38 4.70
C LEU A 137 -8.14 -20.84 4.71
N PRO A 138 -7.39 -21.81 4.17
CA PRO A 138 -7.79 -23.22 4.24
C PRO A 138 -7.90 -23.67 5.70
N GLY A 139 -8.96 -24.41 6.03
CA GLY A 139 -9.22 -24.90 7.39
C GLY A 139 -9.93 -23.94 8.34
N MET A 140 -9.99 -22.63 8.08
CA MET A 140 -10.76 -21.70 8.92
C MET A 140 -12.26 -21.89 8.72
N LEU A 141 -12.71 -22.00 7.47
CA LEU A 141 -14.12 -22.21 7.14
C LEU A 141 -14.65 -23.56 7.64
N GLU A 142 -13.78 -24.57 7.69
CA GLU A 142 -14.09 -25.90 8.25
C GLU A 142 -14.33 -25.82 9.75
N LYS A 143 -13.45 -25.13 10.48
CA LYS A 143 -13.63 -24.86 11.92
C LYS A 143 -14.87 -24.00 12.22
N LEU A 144 -15.18 -23.01 11.37
CA LEU A 144 -16.42 -22.24 11.52
C LEU A 144 -17.66 -23.09 11.28
N LYS A 145 -17.59 -24.05 10.35
CA LYS A 145 -18.68 -25.01 10.10
C LYS A 145 -18.90 -25.96 11.26
N GLU A 146 -17.87 -26.30 12.03
CA GLU A 146 -17.99 -27.10 13.26
C GLU A 146 -18.65 -26.33 14.41
N LEU A 147 -18.65 -24.99 14.36
CA LEU A 147 -19.24 -24.11 15.38
C LEU A 147 -20.70 -23.71 15.12
N MET A 148 -21.25 -24.08 13.96
CA MET A 148 -22.61 -23.75 13.50
C MET A 148 -23.52 -24.98 13.46
#